data_AF-A0AA42SND8-F1
#
_entry.id   AF-A0AA42SND8-F1
#
_cell.length_a   1.000
_cell.length_b   1.000
_cell.length_c   1.000
_cell.angle_alpha   90.00
_cell.angle_beta   90.00
_cell.angle_gamma   90.00
#
_symmetry.space_group_name_H-M   'P 1'
#
loop_
_entity.id
_entity.type
_entity.pdbx_description
1 polymer ?
#
loop_
_entity_poly.entity_id
_entity_poly.type
_entity_poly.pdbx_seq_one_letter_code
_entity_poly.pdbx_strand_id
1 'polypeptide(L)'
;MFVGAKYASYYQAQFEKITPKKQYAGFNIAAFFLGVVWLFYRKMYRYGFMAIGLIVVIGMVEILLGIERSGANIGLAVAFGMFGNTLYRHHVDQQIAKTRQLGSGSVNTELENRGGTNIVAGSILLVIWLGLVALAISAS
;
A
#
# COMPACT_ATOMS: atom_id res chain seq x y z
N MET A 1 7.28 7.33 15.57
CA MET A 1 5.92 7.56 16.13
C MET A 1 4.85 6.92 15.24
N PHE A 2 4.40 7.51 14.13
CA PHE A 2 3.32 6.92 13.31
C PHE A 2 3.69 5.60 12.61
N VAL A 3 4.90 5.43 12.07
CA VAL A 3 5.24 4.23 11.27
C VAL A 3 5.47 2.93 12.09
N GLY A 4 5.38 3.01 13.42
CA GLY A 4 5.71 1.95 14.37
C GLY A 4 7.21 1.85 14.65
N ALA A 5 7.59 1.50 15.89
CA ALA A 5 8.98 1.43 16.32
C ALA A 5 9.82 0.45 15.49
N LYS A 6 9.27 -0.74 15.18
CA LYS A 6 9.91 -1.78 14.37
C LYS A 6 10.39 -1.30 13.00
N TYR A 7 9.67 -0.36 12.38
CA TYR A 7 9.93 0.08 11.01
C TYR A 7 10.48 1.51 10.93
N ALA A 8 10.72 2.17 12.07
CA ALA A 8 11.07 3.58 12.13
C ALA A 8 12.33 3.89 11.32
N SER A 9 13.43 3.19 11.58
CA SER A 9 14.72 3.41 10.90
C SER A 9 14.63 3.17 9.39
N TYR A 10 13.91 2.12 8.97
CA TYR A 10 13.71 1.84 7.54
C TYR A 10 12.96 2.97 6.85
N TYR A 11 11.79 3.35 7.37
CA TYR A 11 11.00 4.38 6.70
C TYR A 11 11.64 5.75 6.78
N GLN A 12 12.32 6.08 7.88
CA GLN A 12 13.10 7.31 7.98
C GLN A 12 14.13 7.39 6.84
N ALA A 13 14.95 6.35 6.66
CA ALA A 13 15.95 6.32 5.59
C ALA A 13 15.33 6.37 4.18
N GLN A 14 14.15 5.77 3.95
CA GLN A 14 13.48 5.86 2.64
C GLN A 14 12.85 7.24 2.42
N PHE A 15 12.29 7.83 3.47
CA PHE A 15 11.62 9.12 3.46
C PHE A 15 12.60 10.28 3.23
N GLU A 16 13.82 10.18 3.75
CA GLU A 16 14.90 11.15 3.51
C GLU A 16 15.40 11.16 2.06
N LYS A 17 15.19 10.07 1.31
CA LYS A 17 15.54 10.02 -0.13
C LYS A 17 14.57 10.82 -1.01
N ILE A 18 13.40 11.18 -0.49
CA ILE A 18 12.44 12.02 -1.21
C ILE A 18 12.90 13.47 -1.07
N THR A 19 13.27 14.06 -2.20
CA THR A 19 13.70 15.45 -2.30
C THR A 19 12.90 16.16 -3.40
N PRO A 20 12.90 17.50 -3.47
CA PRO A 20 12.25 18.22 -4.57
C PRO A 20 12.67 17.73 -5.96
N LYS A 21 13.93 17.29 -6.11
CA LYS A 21 14.49 16.75 -7.36
C LYS A 21 14.24 15.24 -7.56
N LYS A 22 13.80 14.52 -6.53
CA LYS A 22 13.55 13.08 -6.55
C LYS A 22 12.32 12.72 -5.72
N GLN A 23 11.19 12.52 -6.39
CA GLN A 23 9.90 12.31 -5.74
C GLN A 23 9.60 10.85 -5.33
N TYR A 24 10.57 9.93 -5.43
CA TYR A 24 10.37 8.51 -5.09
C TYR A 24 11.35 7.95 -4.07
N ALA A 25 10.82 7.16 -3.14
CA ALA A 25 11.50 6.64 -1.93
C ALA A 25 12.06 5.22 -2.10
N GLY A 26 12.83 4.99 -3.17
CA GLY A 26 13.42 3.67 -3.47
C GLY A 26 12.37 2.57 -3.68
N PHE A 27 12.85 1.34 -3.86
CA PHE A 27 11.99 0.19 -4.13
C PHE A 27 11.48 -0.46 -2.84
N ASN A 28 10.17 -0.74 -2.78
CA ASN A 28 9.50 -1.42 -1.68
C ASN A 28 9.18 -2.86 -2.06
N ILE A 29 9.99 -3.80 -1.56
CA ILE A 29 9.86 -5.23 -1.85
C ILE A 29 8.52 -5.79 -1.35
N ALA A 30 8.03 -5.33 -0.18
CA ALA A 30 6.77 -5.81 0.35
C ALA A 30 5.58 -5.34 -0.52
N ALA A 31 5.58 -4.09 -0.98
CA ALA A 31 4.56 -3.57 -1.88
C ALA A 31 4.61 -4.26 -3.26
N PHE A 32 5.80 -4.59 -3.76
CA PHE A 32 5.95 -5.33 -5.02
C PHE A 32 5.30 -6.71 -4.97
N PHE A 33 5.60 -7.52 -3.94
CA PHE A 33 5.07 -8.89 -3.85
C PHE A 33 3.66 -8.98 -3.29
N LEU A 34 3.27 -8.07 -2.40
CA LEU A 34 2.00 -8.16 -1.68
C LEU A 34 0.96 -7.13 -2.16
N GLY A 35 1.34 -6.14 -2.96
CA GLY A 35 0.43 -5.16 -3.56
C GLY A 35 -0.58 -4.58 -2.57
N VAL A 36 -1.86 -4.82 -2.84
CA VAL A 36 -3.00 -4.36 -2.01
C VAL A 36 -2.95 -4.92 -0.58
N VAL A 37 -2.47 -6.15 -0.38
CA VAL A 37 -2.31 -6.75 0.96
C VAL A 37 -1.39 -5.87 1.81
N TRP A 38 -0.29 -5.38 1.24
CA TRP A 38 0.61 -4.47 1.93
C TRP A 38 -0.05 -3.12 2.26
N LEU A 39 -0.89 -2.58 1.35
CA LEU A 39 -1.62 -1.34 1.61
C LEU A 39 -2.53 -1.47 2.85
N PHE A 40 -3.31 -2.55 2.95
CA PHE A 40 -4.19 -2.77 4.10
C PHE A 40 -3.40 -3.10 5.38
N TYR A 41 -2.33 -3.89 5.27
CA TYR A 41 -1.43 -4.14 6.39
C TYR A 41 -0.86 -2.84 6.98
N ARG A 42 -0.54 -1.85 6.14
CA ARG A 42 -0.07 -0.51 6.57
C ARG A 42 -1.19 0.49 6.87
N LYS A 43 -2.44 0.02 7.00
CA LYS A 43 -3.63 0.82 7.27
C LYS A 43 -3.94 1.89 6.20
N MET A 44 -3.41 1.74 4.99
CA MET A 44 -3.67 2.62 3.84
C MET A 44 -4.97 2.24 3.12
N TYR A 45 -6.08 2.08 3.85
CA TYR A 45 -7.32 1.49 3.31
C TYR A 45 -7.88 2.25 2.11
N ARG A 46 -7.83 3.59 2.13
CA ARG A 46 -8.29 4.41 1.00
C ARG A 46 -7.51 4.09 -0.29
N TYR A 47 -6.18 4.06 -0.20
CA TYR A 47 -5.32 3.68 -1.33
C TYR A 47 -5.55 2.22 -1.73
N GLY A 48 -5.77 1.35 -0.74
CA GLY A 48 -6.10 -0.06 -0.96
C GLY A 48 -7.37 -0.25 -1.79
N PHE A 49 -8.48 0.40 -1.43
CA PHE A 49 -9.72 0.33 -2.20
C PHE A 49 -9.61 0.95 -3.58
N MET A 50 -8.90 2.08 -3.72
CA MET A 50 -8.60 2.68 -5.03
C MET A 50 -7.79 1.73 -5.93
N ALA A 51 -6.80 1.04 -5.36
CA ALA A 51 -6.00 0.05 -6.06
C ALA A 51 -6.84 -1.16 -6.50
N ILE A 52 -7.73 -1.68 -5.64
CA ILE A 52 -8.67 -2.75 -6.01
C ILE A 52 -9.55 -2.31 -7.17
N GLY A 53 -10.13 -1.11 -7.09
CA GLY A 53 -10.94 -0.56 -8.17
C GLY A 53 -10.17 -0.45 -9.49
N LEU A 54 -8.93 0.03 -9.45
CA LEU A 54 -8.06 0.10 -10.62
C LEU A 54 -7.77 -1.29 -11.22
N ILE A 55 -7.46 -2.29 -10.38
CA ILE A 55 -7.23 -3.68 -10.82
C ILE A 55 -8.47 -4.23 -11.52
N VAL A 56 -9.66 -4.02 -10.95
CA VAL A 56 -10.92 -4.49 -11.55
C VAL A 56 -11.16 -3.81 -12.89
N VAL A 57 -10.98 -2.50 -12.98
CA VAL A 57 -11.16 -1.75 -14.24
C VAL A 57 -10.18 -2.21 -15.31
N ILE A 58 -8.90 -2.40 -14.97
CA ILE A 58 -7.90 -2.94 -15.90
C ILE A 58 -8.33 -4.33 -16.39
N GLY A 59 -8.72 -5.22 -15.47
CA GLY A 59 -9.17 -6.57 -15.84
C GLY A 59 -10.42 -6.57 -16.72
N MET A 60 -11.36 -5.65 -16.50
CA MET A 60 -12.54 -5.50 -17.37
C MET A 60 -12.16 -5.04 -18.77
N VAL A 61 -11.23 -4.09 -18.90
CA VAL A 61 -10.73 -3.60 -20.18
C VAL A 61 -9.99 -4.72 -20.93
N GLU A 62 -9.15 -5.49 -20.24
CA GLU A 62 -8.44 -6.63 -20.84
C GLU A 62 -9.42 -7.68 -21.38
N ILE A 63 -10.47 -8.01 -20.63
CA ILE A 63 -11.53 -8.93 -21.07
C ILE A 63 -12.24 -8.38 -22.31
N LEU A 64 -12.62 -7.10 -22.30
CA LEU A 64 -13.38 -6.49 -23.39
C LEU A 64 -12.57 -6.41 -24.69
N LEU A 65 -11.25 -6.21 -24.59
CA LEU A 65 -10.34 -6.06 -25.73
C LEU A 65 -9.64 -7.37 -26.12
N GLY A 66 -9.85 -8.47 -25.38
CA GLY A 66 -9.19 -9.75 -25.61
C GLY A 66 -7.66 -9.73 -25.39
N ILE A 67 -7.18 -8.88 -24.47
CA ILE A 67 -5.76 -8.72 -24.17
C ILE A 67 -5.34 -9.76 -23.13
N GLU A 68 -4.13 -10.33 -23.29
CA GLU A 68 -3.56 -11.23 -22.28
C GLU A 68 -3.23 -10.51 -20.97
N ARG A 69 -3.67 -11.09 -19.85
CA ARG A 69 -3.58 -10.49 -18.50
C ARG A 69 -2.18 -10.44 -17.88
N SER A 70 -1.18 -11.04 -18.51
CA SER A 70 0.15 -11.22 -17.91
C SER A 70 0.92 -9.90 -17.78
N GLY A 71 0.82 -9.02 -18.77
CA GLY A 71 1.57 -7.75 -18.82
C GLY A 71 1.12 -6.73 -17.77
N ALA A 72 -0.19 -6.51 -17.62
CA ALA A 72 -0.69 -5.50 -16.69
C ALA A 72 -0.43 -5.86 -15.22
N ASN A 73 -0.49 -7.15 -14.87
CA ASN A 73 -0.18 -7.63 -13.53
C ASN A 73 1.27 -7.35 -13.13
N ILE A 74 2.23 -7.63 -14.03
CA ILE A 74 3.65 -7.34 -13.80
C ILE A 74 3.85 -5.83 -13.69
N GLY A 75 3.27 -5.05 -14.61
CA GLY A 75 3.36 -3.59 -14.58
C GLY A 75 2.85 -3.01 -13.27
N LEU A 76 1.73 -3.52 -12.76
CA LEU A 76 1.14 -3.07 -11.50
C LEU A 76 2.00 -3.47 -10.28
N ALA A 77 2.55 -4.68 -10.26
CA ALA A 77 3.46 -5.10 -9.20
C ALA A 77 4.70 -4.20 -9.15
N VAL A 78 5.31 -3.94 -10.30
CA VAL A 78 6.46 -3.02 -10.43
C VAL A 78 6.07 -1.60 -9.98
N ALA A 79 4.89 -1.11 -10.37
CA ALA A 79 4.40 0.19 -9.92
C ALA A 79 4.24 0.25 -8.39
N PHE A 80 3.65 -0.78 -7.74
CA PHE A 80 3.59 -0.84 -6.28
C PHE A 80 4.99 -0.88 -5.65
N GLY A 81 5.92 -1.63 -6.23
CA GLY A 81 7.30 -1.67 -5.78
C GLY A 81 7.98 -0.30 -5.84
N MET A 82 7.86 0.41 -6.96
CA MET A 82 8.50 1.72 -7.16
C MET A 82 7.86 2.83 -6.32
N PHE A 83 6.53 2.85 -6.22
CA PHE A 83 5.81 3.97 -5.59
C PHE A 83 5.31 3.67 -4.17
N GLY A 84 5.42 2.43 -3.68
CA GLY A 84 4.87 2.02 -2.38
C GLY A 84 5.38 2.89 -1.23
N ASN A 85 6.70 3.12 -1.14
CA ASN A 85 7.26 3.98 -0.10
C ASN A 85 6.81 5.45 -0.22
N THR A 86 6.66 5.97 -1.43
CA THR A 86 6.17 7.33 -1.67
C THR A 86 4.70 7.50 -1.29
N LEU A 87 3.85 6.54 -1.70
CA LEU A 87 2.44 6.52 -1.32
C LEU A 87 2.30 6.46 0.20
N TYR A 88 3.11 5.63 0.85
CA TYR A 88 3.11 5.55 2.31
C TYR A 88 3.62 6.84 2.96
N ARG A 89 4.64 7.50 2.41
CA ARG A 89 5.06 8.82 2.92
C ARG A 89 3.90 9.82 2.87
N HIS A 90 3.24 9.93 1.73
CA HIS A 90 2.13 10.88 1.57
C HIS A 90 0.97 10.55 2.52
N HIS A 91 0.65 9.27 2.70
CA HIS A 91 -0.32 8.82 3.69
C HIS A 91 0.07 9.27 5.11
N VAL A 92 1.32 9.03 5.52
CA VAL A 92 1.83 9.41 6.85
C VAL A 92 1.72 10.93 7.04
N ASP A 93 2.17 11.72 6.07
CA ASP A 93 2.14 13.19 6.15
C ASP A 93 0.69 13.71 6.28
N GLN A 94 -0.25 13.16 5.51
CA GLN A 94 -1.68 13.51 5.63
C GLN A 94 -2.24 13.18 7.02
N GLN A 95 -1.90 12.01 7.57
CA GLN A 95 -2.39 11.60 8.88
C GLN A 95 -1.79 12.46 10.00
N ILE A 96 -0.53 12.86 9.87
CA ILE A 96 0.10 13.81 10.80
C ILE A 96 -0.59 15.18 10.73
N ALA A 97 -0.80 15.72 9.53
CA ALA A 97 -1.46 17.01 9.34
C ALA A 97 -2.88 17.02 9.93
N LYS A 98 -3.69 15.98 9.65
CA LYS A 98 -5.05 15.85 10.20
C LYS A 98 -5.06 15.78 11.72
N THR A 99 -4.15 14.99 12.31
CA THR A 99 -4.09 14.81 13.76
C THR A 99 -3.70 16.11 14.47
N ARG A 100 -2.82 16.91 13.86
CA ARG A 100 -2.43 18.24 14.39
C ARG A 100 -3.57 19.25 14.29
N GLN A 101 -4.35 19.24 13.22
CA GLN A 101 -5.45 20.18 13.02
C GLN A 101 -6.67 19.90 13.92
N LEU A 102 -6.92 18.64 14.24
CA LEU A 102 -8.06 18.20 15.06
C LEU A 102 -7.75 18.21 16.57
N GLY A 103 -6.53 18.56 16.98
CA GLY A 103 -5.99 18.21 18.29
C GLY A 103 -6.46 19.10 19.45
N SER A 104 -7.31 18.54 20.31
CA SER A 104 -7.58 18.97 21.70
C SER A 104 -6.89 18.06 22.75
N GLY A 105 -5.79 17.37 22.41
CA GLY A 105 -5.09 16.42 23.27
C GLY A 105 -3.65 16.10 22.82
N SER A 106 -3.02 15.07 23.43
CA SER A 106 -1.64 14.63 23.10
C SER A 106 -1.54 14.07 21.67
N VAL A 107 -1.08 14.90 20.73
CA VAL A 107 -0.88 14.58 19.31
C VAL A 107 -0.07 13.28 19.12
N ASN A 108 0.94 13.06 19.96
CA ASN A 108 1.86 11.93 19.83
C ASN A 108 1.16 10.59 20.09
N THR A 109 0.35 10.53 21.15
CA THR A 109 -0.42 9.33 21.51
C THR A 109 -1.41 8.95 20.41
N GLU A 110 -2.08 9.95 19.83
CA GLU A 110 -3.04 9.72 18.75
C GLU A 110 -2.36 9.22 17.47
N LEU A 111 -1.16 9.72 17.15
CA LEU A 111 -0.38 9.23 16.01
C LEU A 111 0.09 7.79 16.18
N GLU A 112 0.42 7.37 17.40
CA GLU A 112 0.79 5.98 17.69
C GLU A 112 -0.40 5.04 17.55
N ASN A 113 -1.58 5.44 18.01
CA ASN A 113 -2.81 4.66 17.90
C ASN A 113 -3.28 4.49 16.44
N ARG A 114 -3.20 5.58 15.65
CA ARG A 114 -3.61 5.56 14.23
C ARG A 114 -2.58 4.88 13.34
N GLY A 115 -1.31 4.94 13.71
CA GLY A 115 -0.19 4.42 12.95
C GLY A 115 0.01 2.91 13.05
N GLY A 116 1.23 2.48 12.77
CA GLY A 116 1.65 1.08 12.85
C GLY A 116 1.06 0.21 11.74
N THR A 117 0.64 -0.99 12.11
CA THR A 117 0.22 -2.04 11.19
C THR A 117 -1.07 -2.70 11.65
N ASN A 118 -1.88 -3.21 10.74
CA ASN A 118 -3.04 -4.04 11.03
C ASN A 118 -2.83 -5.44 10.45
N ILE A 119 -2.34 -6.36 11.28
CA ILE A 119 -2.07 -7.75 10.88
C ILE A 119 -3.37 -8.43 10.44
N VAL A 120 -4.47 -8.23 11.16
CA VAL A 120 -5.77 -8.85 10.84
C VAL A 120 -6.24 -8.45 9.44
N ALA A 121 -6.23 -7.15 9.13
CA ALA A 121 -6.63 -6.69 7.80
C ALA A 121 -5.72 -7.21 6.68
N GLY A 122 -4.40 -7.26 6.92
CA GLY A 122 -3.45 -7.85 5.98
C GLY A 122 -3.69 -9.34 5.78
N SER A 123 -3.86 -10.12 6.85
CA SER A 123 -4.08 -11.56 6.81
C SER A 123 -5.39 -11.93 6.12
N ILE A 124 -6.48 -11.21 6.37
CA ILE A 124 -7.76 -11.43 5.69
C ILE A 124 -7.59 -11.28 4.17
N LEU A 125 -6.98 -10.18 3.72
CA LEU A 125 -6.75 -9.99 2.29
C LEU A 125 -5.77 -10.98 1.70
N LEU A 126 -4.75 -11.40 2.44
CA LEU A 126 -3.82 -12.42 1.98
C LEU A 126 -4.54 -13.76 1.76
N VAL A 127 -5.40 -14.18 2.69
CA VAL A 127 -6.19 -15.41 2.56
C VAL A 127 -7.14 -15.33 1.36
N ILE A 128 -7.83 -14.19 1.18
CA ILE A 128 -8.69 -13.98 0.01
C ILE A 128 -7.87 -14.09 -1.29
N TRP A 129 -6.73 -13.42 -1.35
CA TRP A 129 -5.86 -13.45 -2.53
C TRP A 129 -5.37 -14.86 -2.86
N LEU A 130 -4.89 -15.61 -1.85
CA LEU A 130 -4.47 -17.01 -2.01
C LEU A 130 -5.63 -17.90 -2.48
N GLY A 131 -6.83 -17.71 -1.94
CA GLY A 131 -8.03 -18.42 -2.37
C GLY A 131 -8.37 -18.16 -3.84
N LEU A 132 -8.31 -16.89 -4.28
CA LEU A 132 -8.54 -16.52 -5.68
C LEU A 132 -7.51 -17.13 -6.62
N VAL A 133 -6.22 -17.13 -6.22
CA VAL A 133 -5.15 -17.76 -7.01
C VAL A 133 -5.36 -19.28 -7.11
N ALA A 134 -5.68 -19.95 -6.01
CA ALA A 134 -5.95 -21.39 -6.01
C ALA A 134 -7.15 -21.75 -6.90
N LEU A 135 -8.22 -20.94 -6.86
CA LEU A 135 -9.38 -21.10 -7.74
C LEU A 135 -9.01 -20.89 -9.21
N ALA A 136 -8.22 -19.87 -9.53
CA ALA A 136 -7.78 -19.62 -10.90
C ALA A 136 -6.96 -20.78 -11.46
N ILE A 137 -6.00 -21.30 -10.68
CA ILE A 137 -5.17 -22.47 -11.06
C ILE A 137 -6.05 -23.71 -11.25
N SER A 138 -7.05 -23.91 -10.39
CA SER A 138 -7.95 -25.08 -10.48
C SER A 138 -8.93 -24.99 -11.65
N ALA A 139 -9.15 -23.79 -12.20
CA ALA A 139 -10.04 -23.53 -13.34
C ALA A 139 -9.29 -23.43 -14.68
N SER A 140 -7.96 -23.54 -14.68
CA SER A 140 -7.12 -23.58 -15.90
C SER A 140 -6.78 -25.01 -16.29
#